data_AF-A0A3M1RNR1-F1
#
_entry.id   AF-A0A3M1RNR1-F1
#
_cell.length_a   1.000
_cell.length_b   1.000
_cell.length_c   1.000
_cell.angle_alpha   90.00
_cell.angle_beta   90.00
_cell.angle_gamma   90.00
#
_symmetry.space_group_name_H-M   'P 1'
#
loop_
_entity.id
_entity.type
_entity.pdbx_description
1 polymer ?
#
loop_
_entity_poly.entity_id
_entity_poly.type
_entity_poly.pdbx_seq_one_letter_code
_entity_poly.pdbx_strand_id
1 'polypeptide(L)'
;MDHSPKQAIRTAPPLWRRLLPLVVTITIFVLIFWRIPFSQFATSLQKAHYLPFLSLMLPFSLYYFLLDTVVLWAVMRTFHGPIAYRDLLPVRAVTYLVSLVNTQLGQGAMTLYLSRRLRVPLLEILSSVCFLILLEVTQLILYATLGMLWFPTRVPPSLFWIPVAWGLFLTLFISGVRHHWFRFLPLPQRKQEDWPLLRTFV
;
A
#
# COMPACT_ATOMS: atom_id res chain seq x y z
N MET A 1 -3.65 -37.38 32.08
CA MET A 1 -4.26 -37.15 30.75
C MET A 1 -3.29 -36.29 29.97
N ASP A 2 -2.62 -36.91 29.00
CA ASP A 2 -1.48 -36.39 28.25
C ASP A 2 -1.96 -35.50 27.08
N HIS A 3 -1.59 -34.22 27.08
CA HIS A 3 -1.86 -33.27 26.01
C HIS A 3 -0.66 -33.19 25.06
N SER A 4 -0.48 -34.22 24.23
CA SER A 4 0.47 -34.16 23.11
C SER A 4 -0.07 -33.23 22.00
N PRO A 5 0.67 -32.17 21.59
CA PRO A 5 0.27 -31.31 20.48
C PRO A 5 0.50 -32.06 19.16
N LYS A 6 -0.59 -32.35 18.45
CA LYS A 6 -0.55 -32.91 17.08
C LYS A 6 0.23 -31.95 16.17
N GLN A 7 1.45 -32.33 15.84
CA GLN A 7 2.27 -31.65 14.83
C GLN A 7 1.56 -31.79 13.47
N ALA A 8 0.98 -30.71 12.98
CA ALA A 8 0.45 -30.64 11.63
C ALA A 8 1.62 -30.68 10.63
N ILE A 9 1.77 -31.80 9.93
CA ILE A 9 2.73 -31.97 8.84
C ILE A 9 2.41 -30.93 7.77
N ARG A 10 3.26 -29.90 7.63
CA ARG A 10 3.21 -28.96 6.51
C ARG A 10 3.61 -29.69 5.24
N THR A 11 2.64 -30.27 4.53
CA THR A 11 2.87 -30.84 3.20
C THR A 11 3.31 -29.72 2.26
N ALA A 12 4.48 -29.86 1.64
CA ALA A 12 4.96 -28.91 0.66
C ALA A 12 3.94 -28.75 -0.49
N PRO A 13 3.74 -27.54 -1.02
CA PRO A 13 2.79 -27.32 -2.10
C PRO A 13 3.16 -28.17 -3.32
N PRO A 14 2.17 -28.73 -4.03
CA PRO A 14 2.40 -29.66 -5.12
C PRO A 14 3.13 -28.96 -6.29
N LEU A 15 4.03 -29.70 -6.94
CA LEU A 15 5.00 -29.21 -7.93
C LEU A 15 4.35 -28.48 -9.12
N TRP A 16 3.14 -28.88 -9.53
CA TRP A 16 2.37 -28.23 -10.59
C TRP A 16 1.98 -26.78 -10.26
N ARG A 17 1.71 -26.44 -8.99
CA ARG A 17 1.43 -25.05 -8.55
C ARG A 17 2.68 -24.16 -8.61
N ARG A 18 3.88 -24.76 -8.60
CA ARG A 18 5.16 -24.05 -8.78
C ARG A 18 5.51 -23.89 -10.25
N LEU A 19 5.14 -24.85 -11.09
CA LEU A 19 5.43 -24.84 -12.53
C LEU A 19 4.45 -23.95 -13.32
N LEU A 20 3.20 -23.83 -12.87
CA LEU A 20 2.17 -23.01 -13.54
C LEU A 20 2.61 -21.56 -13.81
N PRO A 21 3.08 -20.79 -12.79
CA PRO A 21 3.55 -19.43 -13.02
C PRO A 21 4.71 -19.39 -14.02
N LEU A 22 5.61 -20.37 -13.96
CA LEU A 22 6.79 -20.43 -14.81
C LEU A 22 6.42 -20.67 -16.27
N VAL A 23 5.50 -21.61 -16.53
CA VAL A 23 4.97 -21.89 -17.87
C VAL A 23 4.23 -20.67 -18.41
N VAL A 24 3.41 -20.00 -17.59
CA VAL A 24 2.73 -18.75 -17.99
C VAL A 24 3.73 -17.66 -18.33
N THR A 25 4.75 -17.43 -17.48
CA THR A 25 5.81 -16.45 -17.73
C THR A 25 6.56 -16.74 -19.02
N ILE A 26 6.99 -17.99 -19.25
CA ILE A 26 7.65 -18.41 -20.50
C ILE A 26 6.73 -18.16 -21.69
N THR A 27 5.44 -18.51 -21.58
CA THR A 27 4.46 -18.31 -22.66
C THR A 27 4.31 -16.83 -23.00
N ILE A 28 4.21 -15.96 -21.99
CA ILE A 28 4.16 -14.50 -22.18
C ILE A 28 5.45 -14.00 -22.86
N PHE A 29 6.63 -14.44 -22.40
CA PHE A 29 7.89 -14.04 -23.02
C PHE A 29 7.99 -14.50 -24.49
N VAL A 30 7.60 -15.75 -24.78
CA VAL A 30 7.56 -16.27 -26.15
C VAL A 30 6.59 -15.44 -27.01
N LEU A 31 5.40 -15.13 -26.51
CA LEU A 31 4.43 -14.29 -27.22
C LEU A 31 4.96 -12.86 -27.48
N ILE A 32 5.66 -12.27 -26.51
CA ILE A 32 6.26 -10.94 -26.65
C ILE A 32 7.38 -10.98 -27.69
N PHE A 33 8.31 -11.94 -27.60
CA PHE A 33 9.45 -12.04 -28.52
C PHE A 33 9.05 -12.51 -29.92
N TRP A 34 7.93 -13.21 -30.06
CA TRP A 34 7.36 -13.50 -31.38
C TRP A 34 6.89 -12.22 -32.08
N ARG A 35 6.41 -11.23 -31.32
CA ARG A 35 5.92 -9.97 -31.89
C ARG A 35 7.00 -8.88 -32.01
N ILE A 36 8.06 -8.95 -31.19
CA ILE A 36 9.16 -7.97 -31.16
C ILE A 36 10.49 -8.72 -31.34
N PRO A 37 11.18 -8.59 -32.49
CA PRO A 37 12.44 -9.28 -32.70
C PRO A 37 13.49 -8.74 -31.73
N PHE A 38 14.19 -9.65 -31.04
CA PHE A 38 15.19 -9.34 -30.02
C PHE A 38 16.29 -8.39 -30.53
N SER A 39 16.62 -8.46 -31.83
CA SER A 39 17.58 -7.58 -32.48
C SER A 39 17.16 -6.10 -32.43
N GLN A 40 15.89 -5.79 -32.72
CA GLN A 40 15.38 -4.41 -32.68
C GLN A 40 15.35 -3.86 -31.25
N PHE A 41 15.04 -4.71 -30.26
CA PHE A 41 15.13 -4.37 -28.85
C PHE A 41 16.58 -4.02 -28.45
N ALA A 42 17.56 -4.86 -28.80
CA ALA A 42 18.97 -4.64 -28.49
C ALA A 42 19.51 -3.35 -29.15
N THR A 43 19.18 -3.09 -30.42
CA THR A 43 19.56 -1.85 -31.11
C THR A 43 18.93 -0.62 -30.46
N SER A 44 17.69 -0.72 -29.96
CA SER A 44 17.02 0.38 -29.26
C SER A 44 17.64 0.66 -27.89
N LEU A 45 18.09 -0.39 -27.19
CA LEU A 45 18.84 -0.24 -25.95
C LEU A 45 20.15 0.52 -26.18
N GLN A 46 20.89 0.21 -27.25
CA GLN A 46 22.16 0.90 -27.54
C GLN A 46 21.98 2.38 -27.88
N LYS A 47 20.82 2.75 -28.44
CA LYS A 47 20.47 4.15 -28.75
C LYS A 47 19.90 4.91 -27.56
N ALA A 48 19.64 4.26 -26.43
CA ALA A 48 19.05 4.91 -25.27
C ALA A 48 20.09 5.82 -24.58
N HIS A 49 19.69 7.07 -24.32
CA HIS A 49 20.50 8.00 -23.54
C HIS A 49 20.33 7.71 -22.05
N TYR A 50 21.19 6.82 -21.53
CA TYR A 50 21.13 6.38 -20.14
C TYR A 50 21.35 7.51 -19.13
N LEU A 51 22.28 8.44 -19.40
CA LEU A 51 22.59 9.52 -18.45
C LEU A 51 21.39 10.43 -18.17
N PRO A 52 20.74 11.05 -19.19
CA PRO A 52 19.55 11.87 -18.98
C PRO A 52 18.39 11.08 -18.33
N PHE A 53 18.23 9.82 -18.74
CA PHE A 53 17.21 8.94 -18.18
C PHE A 53 17.44 8.68 -16.68
N LEU A 54 18.66 8.29 -16.29
CA LEU A 54 19.01 8.03 -14.89
C LEU A 54 18.97 9.32 -14.07
N SER A 55 19.44 10.43 -14.62
CA SER A 55 19.43 11.73 -13.93
C SER A 55 18.01 12.22 -13.66
N LEU A 56 17.01 11.80 -14.43
CA LEU A 56 15.61 12.11 -14.17
C LEU A 56 14.96 11.06 -13.26
N MET A 57 15.22 9.78 -13.52
CA MET A 57 14.64 8.66 -12.79
C MET A 57 15.07 8.58 -11.33
N LEU A 58 16.36 8.78 -11.05
CA LEU A 58 16.90 8.70 -9.68
C LEU A 58 16.25 9.72 -8.73
N PRO A 59 16.30 11.05 -9.01
CA PRO A 59 15.70 12.03 -8.10
C PRO A 59 14.18 11.86 -8.02
N PHE A 60 13.51 11.53 -9.12
CA PHE A 60 12.07 11.26 -9.11
C PHE A 60 11.72 10.06 -8.22
N SER A 61 12.46 8.96 -8.34
CA SER A 61 12.25 7.75 -7.53
C SER A 61 12.54 8.00 -6.05
N LEU A 62 13.62 8.73 -5.75
CA LEU A 62 13.94 9.14 -4.38
C LEU A 62 12.85 10.03 -3.79
N TYR A 63 12.37 11.01 -4.57
CA TYR A 63 11.28 11.88 -4.14
C TYR A 63 10.00 11.09 -3.85
N TYR A 64 9.62 10.17 -4.75
CA TYR A 64 8.45 9.32 -4.56
C TYR A 64 8.60 8.40 -3.34
N PHE A 65 9.77 7.79 -3.17
CA PHE A 65 10.11 6.97 -2.01
C PHE A 65 9.98 7.75 -0.69
N LEU A 66 10.45 9.00 -0.65
CA LEU A 66 10.31 9.87 0.52
C LEU A 66 8.85 10.22 0.79
N LEU A 67 8.10 10.68 -0.21
CA LEU A 67 6.69 11.01 -0.05
C LEU A 67 5.87 9.81 0.44
N ASP A 68 6.10 8.65 -0.16
CA ASP A 68 5.43 7.42 0.22
C ASP A 68 5.79 6.98 1.65
N THR A 69 7.03 7.20 2.08
CA THR A 69 7.42 7.01 3.50
C THR A 69 6.74 8.03 4.41
N VAL A 70 6.47 9.26 3.96
CA VAL A 70 5.74 10.27 4.75
C VAL A 70 4.31 9.83 4.99
N VAL A 71 3.64 9.25 4.00
CA VAL A 71 2.29 8.70 4.14
C VAL A 71 2.28 7.55 5.15
N LEU A 72 3.22 6.60 5.02
CA LEU A 72 3.41 5.55 6.01
C LEU A 72 3.61 6.12 7.42
N TRP A 73 4.51 7.10 7.55
CA TRP A 73 4.80 7.74 8.84
C TRP A 73 3.58 8.43 9.43
N ALA A 74 2.81 9.16 8.63
CA ALA A 74 1.60 9.84 9.08
C ALA A 74 0.56 8.84 9.60
N VAL A 75 0.31 7.75 8.88
CA VAL A 75 -0.63 6.71 9.32
C VAL A 75 -0.14 6.03 10.59
N MET A 76 1.12 5.60 10.62
CA MET A 76 1.68 4.90 11.78
C MET A 76 1.69 5.79 13.01
N ARG A 77 2.03 7.07 12.85
CA ARG A 77 2.01 8.06 13.93
C ARG A 77 0.61 8.31 14.48
N THR A 78 -0.38 8.34 13.59
CA THR A 78 -1.78 8.62 13.95
C THR A 78 -2.38 7.48 14.77
N PHE A 79 -2.10 6.22 14.41
CA PHE A 79 -2.70 5.07 15.08
C PHE A 79 -1.87 4.50 16.24
N HIS A 80 -0.54 4.56 16.20
CA HIS A 80 0.33 3.85 17.16
C HIS A 80 1.23 4.78 18.00
N GLY A 81 1.07 6.10 17.89
CA GLY A 81 1.81 7.07 18.69
C GLY A 81 3.10 7.59 18.02
N PRO A 82 3.96 8.34 18.75
CA PRO A 82 5.06 9.09 18.15
C PRO A 82 6.18 8.16 17.65
N ILE A 83 6.31 8.04 16.32
CA ILE A 83 7.38 7.30 15.65
C ILE A 83 8.24 8.28 14.84
N ALA A 84 9.56 8.13 14.91
CA ALA A 84 10.47 8.96 14.12
C ALA A 84 10.42 8.57 12.63
N TYR A 85 10.35 9.56 11.74
CA TYR A 85 10.33 9.34 10.29
C TYR A 85 11.54 8.53 9.80
N ARG A 86 12.73 8.83 10.36
CA ARG A 86 13.99 8.15 10.02
C ARG A 86 13.98 6.65 10.28
N ASP A 87 13.14 6.21 11.21
CA ASP A 87 13.04 4.80 11.54
C ASP A 87 12.19 4.00 10.54
N LEU A 88 11.33 4.68 9.79
CA LEU A 88 10.44 4.07 8.81
C LEU A 88 11.06 4.06 7.41
N LEU A 89 12.03 4.94 7.14
CA LEU A 89 12.78 4.96 5.89
C LEU A 89 13.39 3.59 5.53
N PRO A 90 14.21 2.94 6.40
CA PRO A 90 14.77 1.63 6.08
C PRO A 90 13.70 0.56 5.91
N VAL A 91 12.62 0.64 6.71
CA VAL A 91 11.50 -0.30 6.62
C VAL A 91 10.90 -0.24 5.23
N ARG A 92 10.57 0.96 4.75
CA ARG A 92 9.96 1.12 3.43
C ARG A 92 10.92 0.74 2.30
N ALA A 93 12.19 1.07 2.42
CA ALA A 93 13.21 0.68 1.44
C ALA A 93 13.34 -0.85 1.32
N VAL A 94 13.40 -1.56 2.46
CA VAL A 94 13.44 -3.02 2.48
C VAL A 94 12.14 -3.62 1.94
N THR A 95 10.98 -3.04 2.26
CA THR A 95 9.69 -3.46 1.69
C THR A 95 9.71 -3.40 0.16
N TYR A 96 10.27 -2.34 -0.43
CA TYR A 96 10.42 -2.24 -1.88
C TYR A 96 11.35 -3.31 -2.45
N LEU A 97 12.48 -3.59 -1.79
CA LEU A 97 13.38 -4.67 -2.20
C LEU A 97 12.72 -6.05 -2.14
N VAL A 98 12.00 -6.35 -1.06
CA VAL A 98 11.27 -7.63 -0.93
C VAL A 98 10.14 -7.72 -1.96
N SER A 99 9.50 -6.58 -2.27
CA SER A 99 8.44 -6.51 -3.27
C SER A 99 8.90 -6.86 -4.69
N LEU A 100 10.20 -6.75 -5.00
CA LEU A 100 10.77 -7.23 -6.27
C LEU A 100 10.60 -8.75 -6.45
N VAL A 101 10.64 -9.52 -5.36
CA VAL A 101 10.40 -10.96 -5.39
C VAL A 101 8.90 -11.23 -5.36
N ASN A 102 8.20 -10.59 -4.42
CA ASN A 102 6.76 -10.71 -4.29
C ASN A 102 6.19 -9.54 -3.48
N THR A 103 5.24 -8.83 -4.07
CA THR A 103 4.57 -7.68 -3.45
C THR A 103 3.82 -8.02 -2.16
N GLN A 104 3.16 -9.18 -2.10
CA GLN A 104 2.45 -9.65 -0.90
C GLN A 104 3.45 -9.98 0.23
N LEU A 105 4.61 -10.57 -0.12
CA LEU A 105 5.68 -10.80 0.86
C LEU A 105 6.25 -9.49 1.39
N GLY A 106 6.40 -8.47 0.54
CA GLY A 106 6.84 -7.14 0.96
C GLY A 106 5.93 -6.55 2.04
N GLN A 107 4.62 -6.50 1.77
CA GLN A 107 3.63 -5.97 2.72
C GLN A 107 3.54 -6.83 3.99
N GLY A 108 3.62 -8.15 3.86
CA GLY A 108 3.63 -9.07 5.00
C GLY A 108 4.87 -8.92 5.88
N ALA A 109 6.05 -8.79 5.27
CA ALA A 109 7.32 -8.56 5.98
C ALA A 109 7.30 -7.23 6.74
N MET A 110 6.81 -6.17 6.10
CA MET A 110 6.62 -4.86 6.72
C MET A 110 5.70 -4.92 7.94
N THR A 111 4.54 -5.57 7.79
CA THR A 111 3.55 -5.75 8.87
C THR A 111 4.14 -6.52 10.06
N LEU A 112 4.81 -7.64 9.79
CA LEU A 112 5.47 -8.46 10.81
C LEU A 112 6.58 -7.70 11.54
N TYR A 113 7.40 -6.97 10.79
CA TYR A 113 8.49 -6.18 11.35
C TYR A 113 7.96 -5.06 12.26
N LEU A 114 6.95 -4.30 11.79
CA LEU A 114 6.35 -3.21 12.56
C LEU A 114 5.66 -3.71 13.83
N SER A 115 4.94 -4.85 13.76
CA SER A 115 4.32 -5.46 14.94
C SER A 115 5.35 -5.83 16.02
N ARG A 116 6.48 -6.42 15.63
CA ARG A 116 7.56 -6.75 16.56
C ARG A 116 8.25 -5.50 17.12
N ARG A 117 8.47 -4.49 16.27
CA ARG A 117 9.17 -3.27 16.64
C ARG A 117 8.37 -2.38 17.59
N LEU A 118 7.08 -2.20 17.31
CA LEU A 118 6.18 -1.37 18.10
C LEU A 118 5.54 -2.13 19.27
N ARG A 119 5.71 -3.46 19.34
CA ARG A 119 5.07 -4.35 20.33
C ARG A 119 3.54 -4.26 20.32
N VAL A 120 2.98 -4.01 19.15
CA VAL A 120 1.54 -3.89 18.89
C VAL A 120 1.02 -5.22 18.30
N PRO A 121 -0.20 -5.66 18.63
CA PRO A 121 -0.81 -6.85 18.03
C PRO A 121 -0.76 -6.82 16.50
N LEU A 122 -0.45 -7.97 15.89
CA LEU A 122 -0.29 -8.07 14.43
C LEU A 122 -1.53 -7.63 13.66
N LEU A 123 -2.72 -7.89 14.20
CA LEU A 123 -3.99 -7.54 13.57
C LEU A 123 -4.20 -6.02 13.46
N GLU A 124 -3.68 -5.25 14.43
CA GLU A 124 -3.79 -3.78 14.47
C GLU A 124 -2.80 -3.11 13.51
N ILE A 125 -1.59 -3.65 13.40
CA ILE A 125 -0.65 -3.23 12.35
C ILE A 125 -1.19 -3.61 10.97
N LEU A 126 -1.76 -4.80 10.84
CA LEU A 126 -2.34 -5.27 9.57
C LEU A 126 -3.50 -4.39 9.12
N SER A 127 -4.38 -3.94 10.02
CA SER A 127 -5.45 -3.01 9.67
C SER A 127 -4.90 -1.66 9.20
N SER A 128 -3.84 -1.16 9.84
CA SER A 128 -3.16 0.07 9.44
C SER A 128 -2.47 -0.04 8.08
N VAL A 129 -1.85 -1.19 7.78
CA VAL A 129 -1.27 -1.48 6.46
C VAL A 129 -2.38 -1.66 5.41
N CYS A 130 -3.50 -2.30 5.75
CA CYS A 130 -4.65 -2.39 4.86
C CYS A 130 -5.25 -1.02 4.54
N PHE A 131 -5.30 -0.12 5.53
CA PHE A 131 -5.71 1.26 5.34
C PHE A 131 -4.72 2.02 4.44
N LEU A 132 -3.41 1.79 4.59
CA LEU A 132 -2.41 2.33 3.66
C LEU A 132 -2.64 1.86 2.22
N ILE A 133 -2.92 0.57 2.00
CA ILE A 133 -3.23 0.04 0.67
C ILE A 133 -4.48 0.71 0.09
N LEU A 134 -5.52 0.92 0.90
CA LEU A 134 -6.72 1.65 0.47
C LEU A 134 -6.37 3.09 0.03
N LEU A 135 -5.49 3.76 0.77
CA LEU A 135 -5.02 5.11 0.46
C LEU A 135 -4.16 5.13 -0.80
N GLU A 136 -3.24 4.16 -0.97
CA GLU A 136 -2.42 3.99 -2.17
C GLU A 136 -3.29 3.80 -3.43
N VAL A 137 -4.30 2.93 -3.37
CA VAL A 137 -5.25 2.72 -4.48
C VAL A 137 -6.07 3.97 -4.76
N THR A 138 -6.51 4.66 -3.71
CA THR A 138 -7.26 5.92 -3.86
C THR A 138 -6.41 7.00 -4.53
N GLN A 139 -5.14 7.11 -4.15
CA GLN A 139 -4.20 8.03 -4.76
C GLN A 139 -3.96 7.69 -6.25
N LEU A 140 -3.80 6.41 -6.58
CA LEU A 140 -3.64 5.97 -7.97
C LEU A 140 -4.86 6.32 -8.83
N ILE A 141 -6.06 6.06 -8.32
CA ILE A 141 -7.31 6.40 -9.01
C ILE A 141 -7.45 7.91 -9.16
N LEU A 142 -7.07 8.69 -8.13
CA LEU A 142 -7.08 10.14 -8.18
C LEU A 142 -6.15 10.68 -9.27
N TYR A 143 -4.89 10.24 -9.33
CA TYR A 143 -3.97 10.66 -10.38
C TYR A 143 -4.40 10.21 -11.77
N ALA A 144 -4.93 8.98 -11.90
CA ALA A 144 -5.49 8.51 -13.16
C ALA A 144 -6.66 9.40 -13.61
N THR A 145 -7.55 9.77 -12.68
CA THR A 145 -8.70 10.65 -12.97
C THR A 145 -8.25 12.04 -13.38
N LEU A 146 -7.25 12.63 -12.70
CA LEU A 146 -6.67 13.91 -13.10
C LEU A 146 -6.11 13.84 -14.52
N GLY A 147 -5.41 12.75 -14.89
CA GLY A 147 -4.94 12.54 -16.25
C GLY A 147 -6.07 12.42 -17.28
N MET A 148 -7.15 11.72 -16.93
CA MET A 148 -8.34 11.59 -17.80
C MET A 148 -9.04 12.93 -18.01
N LEU A 149 -9.12 13.77 -16.98
CA LEU A 149 -9.71 15.12 -17.08
C LEU A 149 -8.84 16.08 -17.91
N TRP A 150 -7.52 15.88 -17.90
CA TRP A 150 -6.59 16.69 -18.68
C TRP A 150 -6.61 16.35 -20.19
N PHE A 151 -6.89 15.07 -20.52
CA PHE A 151 -6.93 14.58 -21.90
C PHE A 151 -8.22 13.81 -22.22
N PRO A 152 -9.41 14.42 -22.08
CA PRO A 152 -10.69 13.72 -22.12
C PRO A 152 -10.99 13.07 -23.48
N THR A 153 -10.43 13.61 -24.58
CA THR A 153 -10.65 13.11 -25.94
C THR A 153 -9.89 11.82 -26.27
N ARG A 154 -8.90 11.43 -25.44
CA ARG A 154 -8.09 10.22 -25.65
C ARG A 154 -8.58 9.03 -24.83
N VAL A 155 -9.60 9.21 -24.00
CA VAL A 155 -10.05 8.21 -23.04
C VAL A 155 -11.47 7.77 -23.39
N PRO A 156 -11.77 6.46 -23.44
CA PRO A 156 -13.13 5.99 -23.64
C PRO A 156 -14.05 6.51 -22.50
N PRO A 157 -15.25 7.02 -22.82
CA PRO A 157 -16.16 7.59 -21.82
C PRO A 157 -16.53 6.62 -20.69
N SER A 158 -16.51 5.31 -20.93
CA SER A 158 -16.79 4.29 -19.93
C SER A 158 -15.79 4.28 -18.76
N LEU A 159 -14.57 4.79 -18.96
CA LEU A 159 -13.51 4.77 -17.95
C LEU A 159 -13.80 5.74 -16.79
N PHE A 160 -14.59 6.78 -17.03
CA PHE A 160 -15.03 7.73 -16.00
C PHE A 160 -15.94 7.11 -14.93
N TRP A 161 -16.52 5.93 -15.19
CA TRP A 161 -17.29 5.20 -14.17
C TRP A 161 -16.43 4.65 -13.03
N ILE A 162 -15.15 4.35 -13.29
CA ILE A 162 -14.24 3.80 -12.27
C ILE A 162 -14.05 4.76 -11.09
N PRO A 163 -13.66 6.04 -11.28
CA PRO A 163 -13.53 6.97 -10.16
C PRO A 163 -14.86 7.29 -9.47
N VAL A 164 -15.98 7.30 -10.21
CA VAL A 164 -17.31 7.49 -9.62
C VAL A 164 -17.66 6.31 -8.70
N ALA A 165 -17.50 5.08 -9.18
CA ALA A 165 -17.75 3.87 -8.40
C ALA A 165 -16.83 3.80 -7.17
N TRP A 166 -15.55 4.16 -7.32
CA TRP A 166 -14.62 4.22 -6.20
C TRP A 166 -15.01 5.29 -5.15
N GLY A 167 -15.41 6.48 -5.60
CA GLY A 167 -15.90 7.54 -4.71
C GLY A 167 -17.17 7.12 -3.94
N LEU A 168 -18.10 6.43 -4.61
CA LEU A 168 -19.28 5.86 -3.97
C LEU A 168 -18.90 4.79 -2.94
N PHE A 169 -17.97 3.89 -3.27
CA PHE A 169 -17.46 2.90 -2.33
C PHE A 169 -16.85 3.56 -1.08
N LEU A 170 -16.00 4.58 -1.24
CA LEU A 170 -15.37 5.28 -0.12
C LEU A 170 -16.40 6.01 0.76
N THR A 171 -17.38 6.68 0.16
CA THR A 171 -18.44 7.38 0.94
C THR A 171 -19.29 6.40 1.73
N LEU A 172 -19.67 5.26 1.15
CA LEU A 172 -20.37 4.18 1.86
C LEU A 172 -19.51 3.57 2.97
N PHE A 173 -18.24 3.29 2.68
CA PHE A 173 -17.29 2.75 3.65
C PHE A 173 -17.11 3.69 4.86
N ILE A 174 -16.86 4.97 4.62
CA ILE A 174 -16.71 5.99 5.68
C ILE A 174 -18.01 6.14 6.47
N SER A 175 -19.15 6.17 5.78
CA SER A 175 -20.46 6.26 6.45
C SER A 175 -20.73 5.05 7.35
N GLY A 176 -20.41 3.84 6.88
CA GLY A 176 -20.54 2.60 7.65
C GLY A 176 -19.62 2.57 8.87
N VAL A 177 -18.34 2.91 8.69
CA VAL A 177 -17.39 3.02 9.81
C VAL A 177 -17.88 4.04 10.83
N ARG A 178 -18.32 5.22 10.40
CA ARG A 178 -18.87 6.27 11.27
C ARG A 178 -20.09 5.76 12.05
N HIS A 179 -21.03 5.09 11.38
CA HIS A 179 -22.24 4.55 12.00
C HIS A 179 -21.91 3.48 13.07
N HIS A 180 -20.93 2.61 12.83
CA HIS A 180 -20.50 1.60 13.81
C HIS A 180 -19.64 2.19 14.94
N TRP A 181 -18.82 3.20 14.68
CA TRP A 181 -17.98 3.86 15.68
C TRP A 181 -18.82 4.59 16.75
N PHE A 182 -19.91 5.24 16.35
CA PHE A 182 -20.87 5.86 17.29
C PHE A 182 -21.65 4.85 18.13
N ARG A 183 -21.70 3.57 17.74
CA ARG A 183 -22.41 2.52 18.49
C ARG A 183 -21.53 1.85 19.56
N PHE A 184 -20.20 1.97 19.45
CA PHE A 184 -19.23 1.31 20.34
C PHE A 184 -18.43 2.25 21.26
N LEU A 185 -18.44 3.56 21.04
CA LEU A 185 -18.08 4.51 22.10
C LEU A 185 -19.35 4.83 22.91
N PRO A 186 -19.52 4.30 24.15
CA PRO A 186 -20.18 5.14 25.14
C PRO A 186 -19.31 6.39 25.20
N LEU A 187 -19.85 7.53 24.76
CA LEU A 187 -19.21 8.82 25.02
C LEU A 187 -18.83 8.77 26.51
N PRO A 188 -17.54 8.89 26.89
CA PRO A 188 -17.26 9.23 28.27
C PRO A 188 -18.05 10.52 28.45
N GLN A 189 -19.04 10.51 29.35
CA GLN A 189 -19.68 11.73 29.80
C GLN A 189 -18.52 12.68 30.03
N ARG A 190 -18.42 13.70 29.17
CA ARG A 190 -17.44 14.75 29.32
C ARG A 190 -17.82 15.31 30.67
N LYS A 191 -17.12 14.91 31.73
CA LYS A 191 -17.26 15.50 33.05
C LYS A 191 -17.00 16.96 32.75
N GLN A 192 -18.05 17.75 32.81
CA GLN A 192 -17.99 19.17 32.59
C GLN A 192 -17.06 19.63 33.72
N GLU A 193 -15.78 19.79 33.40
CA GLU A 193 -14.80 20.24 34.37
C GLU A 193 -15.19 21.67 34.67
N ASP A 194 -15.90 21.82 35.78
CA ASP A 194 -16.25 23.09 36.42
C ASP A 194 -14.96 23.83 36.71
N TRP A 195 -14.44 24.54 35.70
CA TRP A 195 -13.17 25.23 35.79
C TRP A 195 -13.35 26.42 36.74
N PRO A 196 -12.73 26.42 37.93
CA PRO A 196 -12.92 27.48 38.93
C PRO A 196 -12.43 28.86 38.45
N LEU A 197 -11.69 28.93 37.33
CA LEU A 197 -11.19 30.19 36.74
C LEU A 197 -12.28 31.04 36.08
N LEU A 198 -13.49 30.53 35.84
CA LEU A 198 -14.59 31.32 35.28
C LEU A 198 -15.40 32.07 36.35
N ARG A 199 -15.13 31.85 37.65
CA ARG A 199 -15.78 32.61 38.74
C ARG A 199 -15.13 33.96 39.03
N THR A 200 -13.94 34.22 38.49
CA THR A 200 -13.20 35.47 38.74
C THR A 200 -13.60 36.65 37.84
N PHE A 201 -14.53 36.45 36.90
CA PHE A 201 -14.96 37.49 35.95
C PHE A 201 -16.46 37.84 36.02
N VAL A 202 -17.10 37.57 37.16
CA VAL A 202 -18.42 38.11 37.55
C VAL A 202 -18.29 38.66 38.96
#